data_AF-A0A430ARW5-F1
#
_entry.id   AF-A0A430ARW5-F1
#
_cell.length_a   1.000
_cell.length_b   1.000
_cell.length_c   1.000
_cell.angle_alpha   90.00
_cell.angle_beta   90.00
_cell.angle_gamma   90.00
#
_symmetry.space_group_name_H-M   'P 1'
#
loop_
_entity.id
_entity.type
_entity.pdbx_description
1 polymer ?
#
loop_
_entity_poly.entity_id
_entity_poly.type
_entity_poly.pdbx_seq_one_letter_code
_entity_poly.pdbx_strand_id
1 'polypeptide(L)'
;MSTKRKRERNMMYVQKFKYLPFENLEEVIKCIETKIKPTEFAAIIHDKDEKDDGSLKDEHIHVMLHFENARSIENIAKLLKDKPQSIQKWDKKLETGYSYLIHETENSKHQHQYDPKEVTANFNYLKRIEKIRKSIENNNSKKKKEKIKIDELLDLLLKGKISKDKLEASLNGSELAKYHRQIEVVDKKREQRRSDRWIKARETEGAQSKTIWVFGSAGTGKTQLAKKRAEKESGSYYIGGSSNDPFQNYIDENIVILDELRPNDFEYSDLLRMFDPHNFRICAPSRYQNKNLTVHTFIVTTPYSPKDFFKKIIKIKGKNFDSEIDTFFQLARRLDEVIHITQKENRKLTYDKKLDDFI
;
A
#
# COMPACT_ATOMS: atom_id res chain seq x y z
N MET A 1 -16.94 31.77 31.59
CA MET A 1 -16.72 31.12 30.27
C MET A 1 -17.97 31.30 29.43
N SER A 2 -17.91 32.04 28.32
CA SER A 2 -19.06 32.25 27.43
C SER A 2 -19.38 30.94 26.71
N THR A 3 -20.49 30.30 27.09
CA THR A 3 -21.05 29.16 26.35
C THR A 3 -21.48 29.67 24.97
N LYS A 4 -20.66 29.41 23.95
CA LYS A 4 -20.99 29.66 22.54
C LYS A 4 -22.35 29.01 22.26
N ARG A 5 -23.38 29.81 22.00
CA ARG A 5 -24.73 29.31 21.64
C ARG A 5 -24.61 28.42 20.41
N LYS A 6 -25.16 27.21 20.48
CA LYS A 6 -25.09 26.25 19.34
C LYS A 6 -26.01 26.75 18.23
N ARG A 7 -25.43 27.13 17.09
CA ARG A 7 -26.16 27.57 15.90
C ARG A 7 -25.95 26.58 14.76
N GLU A 8 -27.01 26.25 14.04
CA GLU A 8 -26.94 25.34 12.89
C GLU A 8 -28.00 25.68 11.84
N ARG A 9 -27.74 25.31 10.58
CA ARG A 9 -28.73 25.42 9.49
C ARG A 9 -29.70 24.25 9.45
N ASN A 10 -29.24 23.07 9.84
CA ASN A 10 -29.99 21.82 9.82
C ASN A 10 -30.15 21.28 11.26
N MET A 11 -31.36 20.91 11.64
CA MET A 11 -31.61 20.35 12.96
C MET A 11 -32.77 19.36 12.93
N MET A 12 -32.72 18.36 13.81
CA MET A 12 -33.77 17.35 13.99
C MET A 12 -34.43 17.56 15.35
N TYR A 13 -35.71 17.88 15.36
CA TYR A 13 -36.52 17.89 16.57
C TYR A 13 -37.12 16.50 16.79
N VAL A 14 -36.91 15.93 17.98
CA VAL A 14 -37.37 14.60 18.35
C VAL A 14 -38.03 14.66 19.71
N GLN A 15 -39.28 14.21 19.81
CA GLN A 15 -40.00 14.19 21.09
C GLN A 15 -41.06 13.10 21.14
N LYS A 16 -41.21 12.48 22.31
CA LYS A 16 -42.27 11.51 22.57
C LYS A 16 -43.61 12.23 22.78
N PHE A 17 -44.71 11.65 22.34
CA PHE A 17 -46.04 12.26 22.50
C PHE A 17 -46.35 12.65 23.95
N LYS A 18 -46.00 11.80 24.93
CA LYS A 18 -46.20 12.08 26.37
C LYS A 18 -45.46 13.31 26.92
N TYR A 19 -44.47 13.82 26.20
CA TYR A 19 -43.69 15.00 26.58
C TYR A 19 -43.84 16.14 25.58
N LEU A 20 -44.72 15.99 24.60
CA LEU A 20 -44.97 17.00 23.59
C LEU A 20 -45.67 18.21 24.25
N PRO A 21 -45.20 19.45 24.03
CA PRO A 21 -45.86 20.65 24.54
C PRO A 21 -47.11 21.06 23.74
N PHE A 22 -47.57 20.18 22.86
CA PHE A 22 -48.69 20.33 21.93
C PHE A 22 -49.53 19.04 21.96
N GLU A 23 -50.79 19.11 21.54
CA GLU A 23 -51.71 17.96 21.61
C GLU A 23 -51.34 16.87 20.59
N ASN A 24 -50.85 17.26 19.41
CA ASN A 24 -50.57 16.35 18.31
C ASN A 24 -49.53 16.95 17.33
N LEU A 25 -49.17 16.18 16.30
CA LEU A 25 -48.22 16.61 15.28
C LEU A 25 -48.72 17.81 14.46
N GLU A 26 -50.03 17.94 14.22
CA GLU A 26 -50.59 19.05 13.43
C GLU A 26 -50.35 20.39 14.12
N GLU A 27 -50.50 20.46 15.44
CA GLU A 27 -50.20 21.65 16.22
C GLU A 27 -48.71 22.01 16.21
N VAL A 28 -47.84 21.01 16.25
CA VAL A 28 -46.38 21.19 16.10
C VAL A 28 -46.08 21.78 14.72
N ILE A 29 -46.64 21.20 13.67
CA ILE A 29 -46.49 21.69 12.28
C ILE A 29 -46.99 23.12 12.16
N LYS A 30 -48.18 23.43 12.70
CA LYS A 30 -48.72 24.79 12.73
C LYS A 30 -47.76 25.77 13.43
N CYS A 31 -47.14 25.38 14.54
CA CYS A 31 -46.13 26.21 15.20
C CYS A 31 -44.88 26.38 14.32
N ILE A 32 -44.44 25.33 13.63
CA ILE A 32 -43.30 25.38 12.72
C ILE A 32 -43.56 26.36 11.58
N GLU A 33 -44.73 26.26 10.94
CA GLU A 33 -45.11 27.10 9.80
C GLU A 33 -45.33 28.56 10.19
N THR A 34 -45.93 28.82 11.35
CA THR A 34 -46.32 30.18 11.74
C THR A 34 -45.26 30.93 12.53
N LYS A 35 -44.46 30.26 13.36
CA LYS A 35 -43.50 30.90 14.27
C LYS A 35 -42.05 30.62 13.91
N ILE A 36 -41.72 29.40 13.53
CA ILE A 36 -40.32 28.97 13.30
C ILE A 36 -39.87 29.32 11.88
N LYS A 37 -40.75 29.08 10.90
CA LYS A 37 -40.58 29.41 9.48
C LYS A 37 -39.25 28.92 8.90
N PRO A 38 -38.97 27.61 8.93
CA PRO A 38 -37.83 27.06 8.22
C PRO A 38 -38.03 27.20 6.70
N THR A 39 -36.93 27.16 5.95
CA THR A 39 -36.95 27.12 4.49
C THR A 39 -37.56 25.80 4.01
N GLU A 40 -37.12 24.68 4.59
CA GLU A 40 -37.72 23.36 4.36
C GLU A 40 -37.98 22.68 5.71
N PHE A 41 -39.10 21.97 5.83
CA PHE A 41 -39.33 21.02 6.91
C PHE A 41 -39.98 19.73 6.41
N ALA A 42 -39.73 18.65 7.12
CA ALA A 42 -40.41 17.38 6.93
C ALA A 42 -40.61 16.72 8.31
N ALA A 43 -41.79 16.18 8.55
CA ALA A 43 -42.22 15.66 9.84
C ALA A 43 -42.94 14.31 9.68
N ILE A 44 -42.73 13.41 10.64
CA ILE A 44 -43.36 12.08 10.67
C ILE A 44 -43.57 11.62 12.10
N ILE A 45 -44.55 10.74 12.29
CA ILE A 45 -44.79 9.99 13.51
C ILE A 45 -44.09 8.64 13.39
N HIS A 46 -43.27 8.30 14.38
CA HIS A 46 -42.70 6.97 14.53
C HIS A 46 -43.49 6.19 15.58
N ASP A 47 -44.38 5.32 15.12
CA ASP A 47 -45.28 4.48 15.91
C ASP A 47 -45.02 2.97 15.76
N LYS A 48 -44.13 2.57 14.84
CA LYS A 48 -43.81 1.18 14.50
C LYS A 48 -42.38 0.78 14.86
N ASP A 49 -41.68 1.61 15.65
CA ASP A 49 -40.31 1.34 16.03
C ASP A 49 -40.23 0.28 17.13
N GLU A 50 -39.42 -0.76 16.93
CA GLU A 50 -39.22 -1.83 17.91
C GLU A 50 -37.99 -1.59 18.81
N LYS A 51 -38.05 -2.13 20.03
CA LYS A 51 -36.93 -2.29 20.95
C LYS A 51 -36.20 -3.61 20.68
N ASP A 52 -35.05 -3.79 21.31
CA ASP A 52 -34.22 -5.00 21.18
C ASP A 52 -34.95 -6.29 21.61
N ASP A 53 -35.97 -6.17 22.46
CA ASP A 53 -36.82 -7.27 22.93
C ASP A 53 -38.03 -7.56 22.02
N GLY A 54 -38.17 -6.83 20.89
CA GLY A 54 -39.30 -6.93 19.96
C GLY A 54 -40.56 -6.17 20.39
N SER A 55 -40.57 -5.51 21.55
CA SER A 55 -41.69 -4.65 21.95
C SER A 55 -41.65 -3.29 21.26
N LEU A 56 -42.80 -2.66 21.04
CA LEU A 56 -42.86 -1.31 20.47
C LEU A 56 -42.25 -0.26 21.42
N LYS A 57 -41.53 0.69 20.83
CA LYS A 57 -41.08 1.92 21.48
C LYS A 57 -42.25 2.87 21.70
N ASP A 58 -42.07 3.79 22.64
CA ASP A 58 -43.01 4.90 22.81
C ASP A 58 -43.11 5.68 21.49
N GLU A 59 -44.35 5.96 21.06
CA GLU A 59 -44.63 6.80 19.91
C GLU A 59 -43.96 8.17 20.08
N HIS A 60 -43.28 8.61 19.03
CA HIS A 60 -42.54 9.86 19.03
C HIS A 60 -42.53 10.48 17.64
N ILE A 61 -42.27 11.78 17.58
CA ILE A 61 -42.16 12.49 16.31
C ILE A 61 -40.71 12.76 15.97
N HIS A 62 -40.41 12.79 14.68
CA HIS A 62 -39.19 13.37 14.13
C HIS A 62 -39.56 14.50 13.18
N VAL A 63 -38.87 15.63 13.32
CA VAL A 63 -39.05 16.80 12.45
C VAL A 63 -37.68 17.31 12.00
N MET A 64 -37.41 17.14 10.71
CA MET A 64 -36.23 17.72 10.08
C MET A 64 -36.52 19.17 9.71
N LEU A 65 -35.66 20.09 10.17
CA LEU A 65 -35.76 21.53 9.91
C LEU A 65 -34.51 22.01 9.18
N HIS A 66 -34.71 22.76 8.10
CA HIS A 66 -33.65 23.41 7.33
C HIS A 66 -33.89 24.91 7.22
N PHE A 67 -32.85 25.69 7.50
CA PHE A 67 -32.86 27.15 7.41
C PHE A 67 -31.78 27.65 6.45
N GLU A 68 -32.12 28.67 5.67
CA GLU A 68 -31.17 29.42 4.84
C GLU A 68 -29.96 29.93 5.65
N ASN A 69 -30.22 30.46 6.86
CA ASN A 69 -29.21 31.00 7.76
C ASN A 69 -29.22 30.28 9.11
N ALA A 70 -28.04 30.08 9.71
CA ALA A 70 -27.90 29.31 10.94
C ALA A 70 -28.70 29.91 12.11
N ARG A 71 -29.53 29.10 12.76
CA ARG A 71 -30.41 29.48 13.89
C ARG A 71 -29.90 28.86 15.20
N SER A 72 -30.15 29.53 16.33
CA SER A 72 -29.79 29.02 17.66
C SER A 72 -30.77 27.93 18.09
N ILE A 73 -30.24 26.78 18.52
CA ILE A 73 -31.04 25.66 19.01
C ILE A 73 -31.91 26.09 20.19
N GLU A 74 -31.33 26.88 21.10
CA GLU A 74 -32.03 27.37 22.29
C GLU A 74 -33.23 28.25 21.93
N ASN A 75 -33.09 29.10 20.90
CA ASN A 75 -34.21 29.92 20.41
C ASN A 75 -35.30 29.07 19.75
N ILE A 76 -34.92 28.05 18.97
CA ILE A 76 -35.90 27.17 18.31
C ILE A 76 -36.66 26.35 19.36
N ALA A 77 -35.97 25.79 20.36
CA ALA A 77 -36.58 25.08 21.48
C ALA A 77 -37.57 25.98 22.24
N LYS A 78 -37.19 27.23 22.52
CA LYS A 78 -38.08 28.21 23.15
C LYS A 78 -39.35 28.46 22.31
N LEU A 79 -39.25 28.53 20.99
CA LEU A 79 -40.42 28.70 20.10
C LEU A 79 -41.32 27.46 20.10
N LEU A 80 -40.73 26.27 20.16
CA LEU A 80 -41.44 24.99 20.33
C LEU A 80 -41.97 24.79 21.75
N LYS A 81 -41.69 25.69 22.69
CA LYS A 81 -42.01 25.54 24.12
C LYS A 81 -41.42 24.26 24.73
N ASP A 82 -40.28 23.81 24.21
CA ASP A 82 -39.59 22.61 24.69
C ASP A 82 -38.14 22.93 25.09
N LYS A 83 -37.43 21.92 25.60
CA LYS A 83 -36.06 22.03 26.07
C LYS A 83 -35.07 21.85 24.92
N PRO A 84 -33.91 22.54 24.92
CA PRO A 84 -32.91 22.40 23.86
C PRO A 84 -32.45 20.97 23.56
N GLN A 85 -32.57 20.04 24.52
CA GLN A 85 -32.18 18.64 24.38
C GLN A 85 -33.06 17.85 23.41
N SER A 86 -34.30 18.28 23.15
CA SER A 86 -35.16 17.63 22.13
C SER A 86 -34.79 18.03 20.71
N ILE A 87 -33.87 18.97 20.53
CA ILE A 87 -33.38 19.40 19.22
C ILE A 87 -31.91 19.00 19.05
N GLN A 88 -31.68 18.10 18.11
CA GLN A 88 -30.36 17.65 17.74
C GLN A 88 -29.81 18.49 16.59
N LYS A 89 -28.54 18.89 16.70
CA LYS A 89 -27.78 19.46 15.59
C LYS A 89 -27.65 18.39 14.49
N TRP A 90 -27.95 18.73 13.23
CA TRP A 90 -27.73 17.84 12.09
C TRP A 90 -26.51 18.31 11.30
N ASP A 91 -25.35 17.74 11.59
CA ASP A 91 -24.06 18.06 10.96
C ASP A 91 -23.80 17.31 9.64
N LYS A 92 -24.66 16.33 9.33
CA LYS A 92 -24.63 15.57 8.07
C LYS A 92 -25.32 16.33 6.94
N LYS A 93 -25.21 15.80 5.73
CA LYS A 93 -25.95 16.29 4.55
C LYS A 93 -27.46 16.28 4.82
N LEU A 94 -28.16 17.32 4.39
CA LEU A 94 -29.60 17.49 4.62
C LEU A 94 -30.41 16.27 4.11
N GLU A 95 -30.02 15.72 2.96
CA GLU A 95 -30.63 14.54 2.35
C GLU A 95 -30.63 13.31 3.27
N THR A 96 -29.59 13.17 4.10
CA THR A 96 -29.52 12.07 5.07
C THR A 96 -30.53 12.28 6.21
N GLY A 97 -30.85 13.52 6.56
CA GLY A 97 -31.90 13.84 7.53
C GLY A 97 -33.27 13.47 6.98
N TYR A 98 -33.55 13.79 5.72
CA TYR A 98 -34.78 13.37 5.07
C TYR A 98 -34.91 11.86 4.98
N SER A 99 -33.86 11.15 4.58
CA SER A 99 -33.89 9.68 4.51
C SER A 99 -34.01 9.04 5.91
N TYR A 100 -33.52 9.72 6.96
CA TYR A 100 -33.62 9.25 8.34
C TYR A 100 -35.05 9.21 8.86
N LEU A 101 -35.91 10.15 8.44
CA LEU A 101 -37.34 10.16 8.82
C LEU A 101 -38.08 8.87 8.43
N ILE A 102 -37.63 8.19 7.38
CA ILE A 102 -38.25 6.94 6.90
C ILE A 102 -37.36 5.72 7.13
N HIS A 103 -36.32 5.88 7.96
CA HIS A 103 -35.33 4.85 8.25
C HIS A 103 -34.53 4.29 7.06
N GLU A 104 -34.45 5.02 5.95
CA GLU A 104 -33.70 4.64 4.74
C GLU A 104 -32.19 4.98 4.79
N THR A 105 -31.64 5.27 5.97
CA THR A 105 -30.18 5.41 6.13
C THR A 105 -29.51 4.06 6.39
N GLU A 106 -28.21 3.94 6.07
CA GLU A 106 -27.47 2.69 6.32
C GLU A 106 -27.56 2.19 7.77
N ASN A 107 -27.57 3.12 8.73
CA ASN A 107 -27.63 2.79 10.15
C ASN A 107 -29.02 2.39 10.65
N SER A 108 -30.08 2.62 9.86
CA SER A 108 -31.47 2.38 10.24
C SER A 108 -32.15 1.29 9.40
N LYS A 109 -31.41 0.61 8.50
CA LYS A 109 -31.95 -0.46 7.63
C LYS A 109 -32.61 -1.63 8.38
N HIS A 110 -32.19 -1.87 9.62
CA HIS A 110 -32.73 -2.94 10.46
C HIS A 110 -34.02 -2.53 11.18
N GLN A 111 -34.37 -1.24 11.16
CA GLN A 111 -35.56 -0.70 11.79
C GLN A 111 -36.73 -0.73 10.81
N HIS A 112 -37.94 -0.56 11.32
CA HIS A 112 -39.14 -0.43 10.49
C HIS A 112 -38.97 0.69 9.45
N GLN A 113 -39.23 0.40 8.18
CA GLN A 113 -39.12 1.36 7.08
C GLN A 113 -40.49 1.99 6.82
N TYR A 114 -40.64 3.28 7.08
CA TYR A 114 -41.90 3.99 6.89
C TYR A 114 -42.15 4.33 5.42
N ASP A 115 -43.42 4.40 5.01
CA ASP A 115 -43.77 4.88 3.67
C ASP A 115 -43.46 6.39 3.58
N PRO A 116 -42.70 6.85 2.58
CA PRO A 116 -42.50 8.28 2.33
C PRO A 116 -43.76 9.14 2.26
N LYS A 117 -44.94 8.55 2.00
CA LYS A 117 -46.24 9.22 2.04
C LYS A 117 -46.73 9.57 3.45
N GLU A 118 -46.18 8.92 4.48
CA GLU A 118 -46.47 9.22 5.89
C GLU A 118 -45.79 10.53 6.36
N VAL A 119 -44.89 11.09 5.54
CA VAL A 119 -44.16 12.33 5.85
C VAL A 119 -44.96 13.55 5.40
N THR A 120 -45.19 14.48 6.34
CA THR A 120 -45.75 15.81 6.05
C THR A 120 -44.61 16.83 5.87
N ALA A 121 -44.60 17.56 4.76
CA ALA A 121 -43.53 18.50 4.43
C ALA A 121 -44.04 19.73 3.66
N ASN A 122 -43.33 20.85 3.74
CA ASN A 122 -43.61 22.05 2.93
C ASN A 122 -43.02 22.00 1.51
N PHE A 123 -42.50 20.86 1.08
CA PHE A 123 -41.96 20.62 -0.26
C PHE A 123 -42.37 19.22 -0.74
N ASN A 124 -42.11 18.91 -2.01
CA ASN A 124 -42.39 17.57 -2.54
C ASN A 124 -41.37 16.54 -2.03
N TYR A 125 -41.68 15.95 -0.87
CA TYR A 125 -40.83 14.98 -0.19
C TYR A 125 -40.62 13.69 -1.00
N LEU A 126 -41.69 13.14 -1.59
CA LEU A 126 -41.62 11.95 -2.45
C LEU A 126 -40.58 12.11 -3.58
N LYS A 127 -40.68 13.21 -4.35
CA LYS A 127 -39.72 13.50 -5.42
C LYS A 127 -38.29 13.72 -4.89
N ARG A 128 -38.13 14.23 -3.66
CA ARG A 128 -36.80 14.41 -3.05
C ARG A 128 -36.17 13.07 -2.70
N ILE A 129 -36.92 12.17 -2.06
CA ILE A 129 -36.45 10.82 -1.72
C ILE A 129 -36.11 10.01 -2.98
N GLU A 130 -36.94 10.06 -4.02
CA GLU A 130 -36.63 9.41 -5.30
C GLU A 130 -35.30 9.89 -5.91
N LYS A 131 -35.03 11.20 -5.87
CA LYS A 131 -33.75 11.76 -6.33
C LYS A 131 -32.58 11.27 -5.50
N ILE A 132 -32.74 11.17 -4.18
CA ILE A 132 -31.72 10.65 -3.26
C ILE A 132 -31.42 9.19 -3.60
N ARG A 133 -32.45 8.34 -3.71
CA ARG A 133 -32.33 6.91 -4.07
C ARG A 133 -31.57 6.74 -5.40
N LYS A 134 -31.98 7.47 -6.46
CA LYS A 134 -31.30 7.44 -7.77
C LYS A 134 -29.83 7.88 -7.71
N SER A 135 -29.52 8.90 -6.92
CA SER A 135 -28.14 9.38 -6.75
C SER A 135 -27.24 8.32 -6.09
N ILE A 136 -27.74 7.64 -5.06
CA ILE A 136 -27.03 6.56 -4.37
C ILE A 136 -26.78 5.38 -5.33
N GLU A 137 -27.80 4.96 -6.06
CA GLU A 137 -27.70 3.85 -7.02
C GLU A 137 -26.67 4.12 -8.13
N ASN A 138 -26.69 5.33 -8.70
CA ASN A 138 -25.73 5.75 -9.72
C ASN A 138 -24.30 5.77 -9.19
N ASN A 139 -24.10 6.26 -7.96
CA ASN A 139 -22.77 6.29 -7.34
C ASN A 139 -22.25 4.88 -7.05
N ASN A 140 -23.10 3.98 -6.57
CA ASN A 140 -22.72 2.58 -6.32
C ASN A 140 -22.35 1.86 -7.62
N SER A 141 -23.11 2.08 -8.69
CA SER A 141 -22.83 1.52 -10.01
C SER A 141 -21.49 2.01 -10.57
N LYS A 142 -21.19 3.31 -10.45
CA LYS A 142 -19.90 3.88 -10.85
C LYS A 142 -18.74 3.27 -10.05
N LYS A 143 -18.86 3.24 -8.72
CA LYS A 143 -17.84 2.62 -7.83
C LYS A 143 -17.59 1.16 -8.17
N LYS A 144 -18.63 0.39 -8.50
CA LYS A 144 -18.50 -1.01 -8.89
C LYS A 144 -17.73 -1.17 -10.19
N LYS A 145 -18.04 -0.36 -11.22
CA LYS A 145 -17.32 -0.37 -12.50
C LYS A 145 -15.85 0.02 -12.35
N GLU A 146 -15.58 1.06 -11.56
CA GLU A 146 -14.22 1.50 -11.26
C GLU A 146 -13.41 0.40 -10.57
N LYS A 147 -14.01 -0.28 -9.58
CA LYS A 147 -13.37 -1.42 -8.90
C LYS A 147 -13.03 -2.56 -9.85
N ILE A 148 -13.96 -2.97 -10.71
CA ILE A 148 -13.75 -4.03 -11.70
C ILE A 148 -12.56 -3.69 -12.62
N LYS A 149 -12.50 -2.44 -13.11
CA LYS A 149 -11.39 -1.98 -13.96
C LYS A 149 -10.04 -2.09 -13.25
N ILE A 150 -9.98 -1.74 -11.96
CA ILE A 150 -8.75 -1.85 -11.17
C ILE A 150 -8.34 -3.30 -10.95
N ASP A 151 -9.30 -4.17 -10.60
CA ASP A 151 -9.04 -5.60 -10.41
C ASP A 151 -8.46 -6.23 -11.70
N GLU A 152 -9.00 -5.87 -12.87
CA GLU A 152 -8.46 -6.30 -14.17
C GLU A 152 -7.03 -5.81 -14.42
N LEU A 153 -6.71 -4.56 -14.08
CA LEU A 153 -5.35 -4.01 -14.22
C LEU A 153 -4.36 -4.72 -13.29
N LEU A 154 -4.75 -5.01 -12.05
CA LEU A 154 -3.92 -5.76 -11.10
C LEU A 154 -3.66 -7.20 -11.61
N ASP A 155 -4.65 -7.84 -12.21
CA ASP A 155 -4.49 -9.15 -12.84
C ASP A 155 -3.52 -9.12 -14.03
N LEU A 156 -3.61 -8.09 -14.88
CA LEU A 156 -2.69 -7.89 -16.00
C LEU A 156 -1.27 -7.66 -15.50
N LEU A 157 -1.09 -6.89 -14.42
CA LEU A 157 0.20 -6.67 -13.76
C LEU A 157 0.76 -8.01 -13.24
N LEU A 158 -0.03 -8.77 -12.49
CA LEU A 158 0.40 -10.07 -11.94
C LEU A 158 0.82 -11.07 -13.03
N LYS A 159 0.14 -11.04 -14.18
CA LYS A 159 0.45 -11.86 -15.37
C LYS A 159 1.64 -11.30 -16.16
N GLY A 160 2.12 -10.10 -15.85
CA GLY A 160 3.21 -9.41 -16.53
C GLY A 160 2.86 -8.86 -17.91
N LYS A 161 1.57 -8.67 -18.20
CA LYS A 161 1.08 -8.09 -19.46
C LYS A 161 1.21 -6.55 -19.50
N ILE A 162 1.29 -5.93 -18.33
CA ILE A 162 1.59 -4.49 -18.16
C ILE A 162 2.70 -4.33 -17.10
N SER A 163 3.46 -3.23 -17.17
CA SER A 163 4.41 -2.85 -16.12
C SER A 163 3.71 -2.03 -15.03
N LYS A 164 4.34 -1.95 -13.85
CA LYS A 164 3.90 -1.08 -12.76
C LYS A 164 3.76 0.37 -13.22
N ASP A 165 4.79 0.92 -13.88
CA ASP A 165 4.76 2.30 -14.39
C ASP A 165 3.60 2.57 -15.35
N LYS A 166 3.29 1.61 -16.24
CA LYS A 166 2.15 1.74 -17.16
C LYS A 166 0.80 1.67 -16.43
N LEU A 167 0.69 0.85 -15.40
CA LEU A 167 -0.49 0.79 -14.56
C LEU A 167 -0.67 2.13 -13.82
N GLU A 168 0.37 2.60 -13.14
CA GLU A 168 0.32 3.85 -12.36
C GLU A 168 -0.01 5.06 -13.24
N ALA A 169 0.57 5.16 -14.43
CA ALA A 169 0.28 6.22 -15.40
C ALA A 169 -1.17 6.19 -15.92
N SER A 170 -1.87 5.05 -15.82
CA SER A 170 -3.28 4.92 -16.22
C SER A 170 -4.28 5.39 -15.15
N LEU A 171 -3.80 5.66 -13.94
CA LEU A 171 -4.60 6.06 -12.79
C LEU A 171 -4.52 7.57 -12.57
N ASN A 172 -5.62 8.17 -12.12
CA ASN A 172 -5.58 9.53 -11.59
C ASN A 172 -5.00 9.53 -10.16
N GLY A 173 -4.62 10.71 -9.66
CA GLY A 173 -3.96 10.82 -8.34
C GLY A 173 -4.77 10.24 -7.17
N SER A 174 -6.10 10.32 -7.21
CA SER A 174 -6.95 9.76 -6.15
C SER A 174 -7.04 8.22 -6.23
N GLU A 175 -7.07 7.66 -7.43
CA GLU A 175 -7.01 6.22 -7.66
C GLU A 175 -5.65 5.67 -7.24
N LEU A 176 -4.56 6.35 -7.60
CA LEU A 176 -3.20 5.95 -7.21
C LEU A 176 -3.06 5.94 -5.69
N ALA A 177 -3.44 7.01 -4.99
CA ALA A 177 -3.38 7.07 -3.53
C ALA A 177 -4.21 5.95 -2.86
N LYS A 178 -5.36 5.62 -3.42
CA LYS A 178 -6.26 4.58 -2.91
C LYS A 178 -5.72 3.17 -3.11
N TYR A 179 -5.08 2.89 -4.25
CA TYR A 179 -4.71 1.54 -4.68
C TYR A 179 -3.19 1.26 -4.66
N HIS A 180 -2.35 2.25 -4.33
CA HIS A 180 -0.88 2.13 -4.26
C HIS A 180 -0.42 0.86 -3.54
N ARG A 181 -0.94 0.58 -2.34
CA ARG A 181 -0.55 -0.61 -1.58
C ARG A 181 -0.85 -1.93 -2.31
N GLN A 182 -1.95 -2.00 -3.04
CA GLN A 182 -2.34 -3.21 -3.77
C GLN A 182 -1.43 -3.41 -4.98
N ILE A 183 -1.11 -2.33 -5.70
CA ILE A 183 -0.17 -2.32 -6.81
C ILE A 183 1.20 -2.84 -6.35
N GLU A 184 1.75 -2.29 -5.26
CA GLU A 184 3.02 -2.72 -4.67
C GLU A 184 3.02 -4.21 -4.28
N VAL A 185 1.95 -4.68 -3.65
CA VAL A 185 1.83 -6.10 -3.24
C VAL A 185 1.80 -7.01 -4.46
N VAL A 186 1.04 -6.65 -5.49
CA VAL A 186 0.90 -7.45 -6.71
C VAL A 186 2.20 -7.48 -7.51
N ASP A 187 2.87 -6.33 -7.66
CA ASP A 187 4.14 -6.24 -8.38
C ASP A 187 5.23 -7.05 -7.68
N LYS A 188 5.37 -6.89 -6.36
CA LYS A 188 6.28 -7.73 -5.56
C LYS A 188 5.97 -9.22 -5.70
N LYS A 189 4.69 -9.61 -5.74
CA LYS A 189 4.32 -11.02 -5.92
C LYS A 189 4.67 -11.53 -7.32
N ARG A 190 4.56 -10.68 -8.34
CA ARG A 190 4.96 -10.98 -9.72
C ARG A 190 6.48 -11.17 -9.80
N GLU A 191 7.27 -10.29 -9.21
CA GLU A 191 8.73 -10.39 -9.12
C GLU A 191 9.14 -11.72 -8.46
N GLN A 192 8.57 -12.05 -7.30
CA GLN A 192 8.80 -13.34 -6.64
C GLN A 192 8.50 -14.54 -7.56
N ARG A 193 7.34 -14.54 -8.24
CA ARG A 193 6.99 -15.61 -9.18
C ARG A 193 7.93 -15.71 -10.38
N ARG A 194 8.50 -14.59 -10.81
CA ARG A 194 9.48 -14.56 -11.90
C ARG A 194 10.80 -15.16 -11.42
N SER A 195 11.29 -14.70 -10.27
CA SER A 195 12.50 -15.22 -9.62
C SER A 195 12.39 -16.72 -9.34
N ASP A 196 11.30 -17.18 -8.71
CA ASP A 196 11.07 -18.61 -8.41
C ASP A 196 11.06 -19.48 -9.67
N ARG A 197 10.45 -18.99 -10.77
CA ARG A 197 10.42 -19.73 -12.04
C ARG A 197 11.81 -19.82 -12.66
N TRP A 198 12.56 -18.72 -12.62
CA TRP A 198 13.93 -18.69 -13.13
C TRP A 198 14.82 -19.65 -12.33
N ILE A 199 14.77 -19.61 -10.99
CA ILE A 199 15.52 -20.49 -10.09
C ILE A 199 15.20 -21.95 -10.40
N LYS A 200 13.92 -22.32 -10.46
CA LYS A 200 13.49 -23.69 -10.76
C LYS A 200 13.99 -24.18 -12.12
N ALA A 201 13.94 -23.33 -13.14
CA ALA A 201 14.46 -23.67 -14.46
C ALA A 201 15.96 -23.97 -14.41
N ARG A 202 16.75 -23.12 -13.75
CA ARG A 202 18.20 -23.33 -13.57
C ARG A 202 18.56 -24.58 -12.77
N GLU A 203 17.84 -24.82 -11.67
CA GLU A 203 18.00 -26.04 -10.86
C GLU A 203 17.68 -27.29 -11.69
N THR A 204 16.63 -27.26 -12.51
CA THR A 204 16.22 -28.39 -13.37
C THR A 204 17.23 -28.65 -14.50
N GLU A 205 17.79 -27.57 -15.07
CA GLU A 205 18.83 -27.64 -16.10
C GLU A 205 20.19 -28.11 -15.56
N GLY A 206 20.37 -28.17 -14.23
CA GLY A 206 21.66 -28.41 -13.61
C GLY A 206 22.67 -27.29 -13.93
N ALA A 207 22.18 -26.08 -14.20
CA ALA A 207 23.01 -24.94 -14.55
C ALA A 207 23.94 -24.58 -13.37
N GLN A 208 25.07 -23.95 -13.69
CA GLN A 208 25.97 -23.40 -12.69
C GLN A 208 26.11 -21.89 -12.87
N SER A 209 26.08 -21.16 -11.75
CA SER A 209 26.49 -19.76 -11.74
C SER A 209 28.01 -19.66 -11.88
N LYS A 210 28.49 -18.52 -12.39
CA LYS A 210 29.90 -18.26 -12.67
C LYS A 210 30.40 -17.07 -11.88
N THR A 211 31.61 -17.17 -11.34
CA THR A 211 32.30 -16.06 -10.68
C THR A 211 33.62 -15.74 -11.38
N ILE A 212 33.74 -14.50 -11.86
CA ILE A 212 34.94 -13.98 -12.52
C ILE A 212 35.59 -12.97 -11.56
N TRP A 213 36.79 -13.29 -11.09
CA TRP A 213 37.58 -12.44 -10.21
C TRP A 213 38.62 -11.64 -11.01
N VAL A 214 38.46 -10.33 -11.08
CA VAL A 214 39.38 -9.43 -11.79
C VAL A 214 40.13 -8.58 -10.77
N PHE A 215 41.45 -8.71 -10.72
CA PHE A 215 42.27 -7.97 -9.76
C PHE A 215 43.49 -7.29 -10.36
N GLY A 216 44.05 -6.33 -9.62
CA GLY A 216 45.21 -5.55 -10.03
C GLY A 216 45.18 -4.11 -9.51
N SER A 217 46.28 -3.38 -9.66
CA SER A 217 46.42 -2.01 -9.15
C SER A 217 45.32 -1.05 -9.63
N ALA A 218 45.11 0.06 -8.91
CA ALA A 218 44.18 1.11 -9.33
C ALA A 218 44.54 1.64 -10.74
N GLY A 219 43.53 2.04 -11.52
CA GLY A 219 43.74 2.61 -12.86
C GLY A 219 44.13 1.63 -13.97
N THR A 220 44.11 0.31 -13.72
CA THR A 220 44.49 -0.71 -14.72
C THR A 220 43.35 -1.13 -15.67
N GLY A 221 42.13 -0.61 -15.50
CA GLY A 221 41.00 -0.91 -16.40
C GLY A 221 40.09 -2.09 -16.00
N LYS A 222 40.18 -2.59 -14.77
CA LYS A 222 39.36 -3.71 -14.25
C LYS A 222 37.85 -3.53 -14.46
N THR A 223 37.31 -2.38 -14.04
CA THR A 223 35.89 -2.03 -14.18
C THR A 223 35.46 -2.00 -15.65
N GLN A 224 36.31 -1.48 -16.53
CA GLN A 224 36.01 -1.45 -17.97
C GLN A 224 35.98 -2.85 -18.57
N LEU A 225 36.90 -3.74 -18.16
CA LEU A 225 36.86 -5.14 -18.59
C LEU A 225 35.58 -5.84 -18.10
N ALA A 226 35.21 -5.62 -16.83
CA ALA A 226 34.00 -6.21 -16.24
C ALA A 226 32.74 -5.80 -17.01
N LYS A 227 32.57 -4.48 -17.27
CA LYS A 227 31.46 -3.95 -18.08
C LYS A 227 31.42 -4.55 -19.47
N LYS A 228 32.55 -4.55 -20.18
CA LYS A 228 32.64 -5.10 -21.54
C LYS A 228 32.27 -6.59 -21.60
N ARG A 229 32.65 -7.36 -20.58
CA ARG A 229 32.25 -8.78 -20.49
C ARG A 229 30.76 -8.94 -20.22
N ALA A 230 30.22 -8.18 -19.27
CA ALA A 230 28.79 -8.23 -18.96
C ALA A 230 27.92 -7.85 -20.17
N GLU A 231 28.31 -6.80 -20.90
CA GLU A 231 27.65 -6.36 -22.14
C GLU A 231 27.68 -7.43 -23.22
N LYS A 232 28.84 -8.08 -23.40
CA LYS A 232 28.99 -9.17 -24.38
C LYS A 232 28.11 -10.38 -24.07
N GLU A 233 27.85 -10.66 -22.79
CA GLU A 233 27.14 -11.86 -22.36
C GLU A 233 25.61 -11.69 -22.30
N SER A 234 25.10 -10.58 -21.74
CA SER A 234 23.65 -10.42 -21.56
C SER A 234 23.09 -9.06 -21.99
N GLY A 235 23.91 -8.12 -22.45
CA GLY A 235 23.49 -6.77 -22.87
C GLY A 235 22.94 -5.89 -21.74
N SER A 236 22.54 -6.48 -20.60
CA SER A 236 22.11 -5.85 -19.37
C SER A 236 22.88 -6.45 -18.19
N TYR A 237 23.24 -5.60 -17.22
CA TYR A 237 23.97 -5.96 -16.02
C TYR A 237 23.73 -4.92 -14.92
N TYR A 238 23.87 -5.36 -13.67
CA TYR A 238 23.82 -4.50 -12.51
C TYR A 238 25.23 -4.24 -11.99
N ILE A 239 25.52 -3.01 -11.56
CA ILE A 239 26.74 -2.69 -10.81
C ILE A 239 26.34 -2.41 -9.36
N GLY A 240 26.98 -3.12 -8.44
CA GLY A 240 26.76 -2.93 -7.01
C GLY A 240 26.94 -1.47 -6.59
N GLY A 241 26.04 -1.01 -5.72
CA GLY A 241 26.10 0.34 -5.13
C GLY A 241 27.16 0.48 -4.03
N SER A 242 26.98 1.49 -3.18
CA SER A 242 27.81 1.65 -1.96
C SER A 242 27.76 0.39 -1.08
N SER A 243 28.86 0.09 -0.39
CA SER A 243 29.02 -1.05 0.53
C SER A 243 27.90 -1.18 1.58
N ASN A 244 27.17 -0.12 1.84
CA ASN A 244 26.08 -0.04 2.80
C ASN A 244 24.73 -0.61 2.33
N ASP A 245 24.49 -0.69 1.02
CA ASP A 245 23.28 -1.29 0.41
C ASP A 245 23.57 -1.66 -1.06
N PRO A 246 24.44 -2.68 -1.29
CA PRO A 246 25.02 -2.93 -2.61
C PRO A 246 23.98 -3.37 -3.65
N PHE A 247 22.78 -3.79 -3.25
CA PHE A 247 21.71 -4.29 -4.12
C PHE A 247 20.43 -3.43 -4.11
N GLN A 248 20.50 -2.21 -3.58
CA GLN A 248 19.33 -1.33 -3.42
C GLN A 248 18.53 -1.15 -4.73
N ASN A 249 19.23 -1.01 -5.86
CA ASN A 249 18.64 -0.74 -7.18
C ASN A 249 18.64 -1.96 -8.12
N TYR A 250 18.99 -3.14 -7.63
CA TYR A 250 18.94 -4.39 -8.41
C TYR A 250 17.49 -4.70 -8.84
N ILE A 251 17.28 -4.98 -10.13
CA ILE A 251 15.99 -5.21 -10.79
C ILE A 251 16.00 -6.50 -11.66
N ASP A 252 16.44 -7.60 -11.06
CA ASP A 252 16.51 -8.94 -11.68
C ASP A 252 17.55 -9.10 -12.80
N GLU A 253 18.61 -8.28 -12.83
CA GLU A 253 19.69 -8.48 -13.81
C GLU A 253 20.40 -9.82 -13.56
N ASN A 254 20.68 -10.55 -14.65
CA ASN A 254 21.29 -11.86 -14.54
C ASN A 254 22.82 -11.81 -14.33
N ILE A 255 23.43 -10.65 -14.58
CA ILE A 255 24.87 -10.40 -14.36
C ILE A 255 25.02 -9.28 -13.34
N VAL A 256 25.82 -9.52 -12.30
CA VAL A 256 26.18 -8.52 -11.28
C VAL A 256 27.68 -8.27 -11.31
N ILE A 257 28.05 -6.99 -11.34
CA ILE A 257 29.41 -6.51 -11.14
C ILE A 257 29.54 -6.00 -9.70
N LEU A 258 30.32 -6.71 -8.88
CA LEU A 258 30.77 -6.23 -7.58
C LEU A 258 32.02 -5.39 -7.78
N ASP A 259 31.80 -4.12 -8.14
CA ASP A 259 32.87 -3.20 -8.47
C ASP A 259 33.59 -2.72 -7.21
N GLU A 260 34.92 -2.70 -7.28
CA GLU A 260 35.80 -2.28 -6.20
C GLU A 260 35.61 -3.03 -4.87
N LEU A 261 35.26 -4.32 -4.91
CA LEU A 261 35.06 -5.15 -3.73
C LEU A 261 36.26 -5.08 -2.76
N ARG A 262 35.97 -4.78 -1.50
CA ARG A 262 36.91 -4.74 -0.38
C ARG A 262 36.61 -5.84 0.65
N PRO A 263 37.62 -6.29 1.41
CA PRO A 263 37.47 -7.32 2.44
C PRO A 263 36.42 -7.07 3.54
N ASN A 264 35.95 -5.83 3.71
CA ASN A 264 34.97 -5.47 4.75
C ASN A 264 33.58 -5.13 4.18
N ASP A 265 33.37 -5.29 2.87
CA ASP A 265 32.09 -4.92 2.23
C ASP A 265 31.00 -5.96 2.50
N PHE A 266 31.38 -7.23 2.67
CA PHE A 266 30.48 -8.35 2.94
C PHE A 266 31.06 -9.26 4.01
N GLU A 267 30.19 -9.96 4.74
CA GLU A 267 30.61 -11.11 5.52
C GLU A 267 31.13 -12.21 4.59
N TYR A 268 32.18 -12.90 5.02
CA TYR A 268 32.83 -13.91 4.19
C TYR A 268 31.88 -15.06 3.81
N SER A 269 31.05 -15.49 4.75
CA SER A 269 30.03 -16.51 4.52
C SER A 269 28.98 -16.09 3.49
N ASP A 270 28.65 -14.79 3.40
CA ASP A 270 27.74 -14.27 2.37
C ASP A 270 28.40 -14.27 0.99
N LEU A 271 29.68 -13.90 0.88
CA LEU A 271 30.45 -14.05 -0.37
C LEU A 271 30.49 -15.52 -0.82
N LEU A 272 30.72 -16.46 0.10
CA LEU A 272 30.72 -17.88 -0.22
C LEU A 272 29.35 -18.36 -0.72
N ARG A 273 28.25 -17.89 -0.13
CA ARG A 273 26.88 -18.21 -0.59
C ARG A 273 26.57 -17.61 -1.94
N MET A 274 27.03 -16.38 -2.21
CA MET A 274 26.83 -15.68 -3.48
C MET A 274 27.61 -16.35 -4.62
N PHE A 275 28.85 -16.74 -4.38
CA PHE A 275 29.70 -17.37 -5.40
C PHE A 275 29.54 -18.89 -5.50
N ASP A 276 28.60 -19.48 -4.76
CA ASP A 276 28.36 -20.91 -4.86
C ASP A 276 27.72 -21.25 -6.23
N PRO A 277 28.39 -22.04 -7.08
CA PRO A 277 27.96 -22.30 -8.45
C PRO A 277 26.60 -23.00 -8.52
N HIS A 278 26.18 -23.69 -7.47
CA HIS A 278 24.91 -24.43 -7.44
C HIS A 278 23.81 -23.72 -6.67
N ASN A 279 24.10 -22.56 -6.07
CA ASN A 279 23.14 -21.83 -5.27
C ASN A 279 22.49 -20.71 -6.08
N PHE A 280 21.26 -20.95 -6.55
CA PHE A 280 20.43 -19.91 -7.17
C PHE A 280 19.49 -19.22 -6.18
N ARG A 281 19.44 -19.68 -4.92
CA ARG A 281 18.60 -19.08 -3.85
C ARG A 281 19.41 -18.10 -3.01
N ILE A 282 20.02 -17.13 -3.68
CA ILE A 282 20.84 -16.11 -3.01
C ILE A 282 19.91 -14.98 -2.55
N CYS A 283 19.81 -14.81 -1.23
CA CYS A 283 19.20 -13.63 -0.62
C CYS A 283 20.29 -12.63 -0.28
N ALA A 284 20.41 -11.54 -1.05
CA ALA A 284 21.31 -10.47 -0.68
C ALA A 284 20.72 -9.63 0.46
N PRO A 285 21.52 -9.26 1.47
CA PRO A 285 21.10 -8.32 2.49
C PRO A 285 20.84 -6.96 1.85
N SER A 286 19.66 -6.40 2.10
CA SER A 286 19.35 -5.00 1.81
C SER A 286 18.60 -4.40 3.00
N ARG A 287 18.84 -3.12 3.27
CA ARG A 287 18.39 -2.43 4.49
C ARG A 287 16.88 -2.49 4.73
N TYR A 288 16.10 -2.63 3.66
CA TYR A 288 14.65 -2.59 3.73
C TYR A 288 14.00 -3.96 3.52
N GLN A 289 14.50 -4.78 2.59
CA GLN A 289 13.99 -6.13 2.30
C GLN A 289 15.07 -6.98 1.61
N ASN A 290 15.28 -8.22 2.07
CA ASN A 290 16.14 -9.17 1.37
C ASN A 290 15.65 -9.36 -0.08
N LYS A 291 16.55 -9.24 -1.06
CA LYS A 291 16.25 -9.45 -2.47
C LYS A 291 16.72 -10.82 -2.91
N ASN A 292 15.84 -11.56 -3.59
CA ASN A 292 16.22 -12.78 -4.28
C ASN A 292 17.01 -12.38 -5.54
N LEU A 293 18.27 -12.75 -5.59
CA LEU A 293 19.12 -12.50 -6.76
C LEU A 293 18.86 -13.58 -7.82
N THR A 294 18.49 -13.18 -9.03
CA THR A 294 18.42 -14.06 -10.21
C THR A 294 19.72 -13.99 -11.00
N VAL A 295 20.86 -14.12 -10.30
CA VAL A 295 22.18 -13.90 -10.87
C VAL A 295 22.78 -15.23 -11.30
N HIS A 296 23.23 -15.33 -12.55
CA HIS A 296 24.03 -16.46 -13.01
C HIS A 296 25.51 -16.11 -13.21
N THR A 297 25.87 -14.83 -13.30
CA THR A 297 27.28 -14.43 -13.40
C THR A 297 27.60 -13.28 -12.44
N PHE A 298 28.57 -13.51 -11.57
CA PHE A 298 29.22 -12.47 -10.76
C PHE A 298 30.56 -12.08 -11.40
N ILE A 299 30.80 -10.78 -11.51
CA ILE A 299 32.10 -10.23 -11.90
C ILE A 299 32.60 -9.35 -10.76
N VAL A 300 33.68 -9.76 -10.13
CA VAL A 300 34.31 -9.01 -9.04
C VAL A 300 35.44 -8.17 -9.63
N THR A 301 35.52 -6.90 -9.24
CA THR A 301 36.73 -6.10 -9.45
C THR A 301 37.31 -5.70 -8.10
N THR A 302 38.62 -5.88 -7.91
CA THR A 302 39.25 -5.59 -6.61
C THR A 302 40.74 -5.27 -6.78
N PRO A 303 41.40 -4.55 -5.86
CA PRO A 303 42.85 -4.43 -5.88
C PRO A 303 43.59 -5.69 -5.40
N TYR A 304 42.90 -6.67 -4.84
CA TYR A 304 43.52 -7.82 -4.16
C TYR A 304 43.42 -9.11 -4.98
N SER A 305 44.50 -9.89 -4.99
CA SER A 305 44.41 -11.30 -5.39
C SER A 305 43.40 -12.02 -4.47
N PRO A 306 42.79 -13.14 -4.90
CA PRO A 306 41.88 -13.89 -4.03
C PRO A 306 42.50 -14.24 -2.66
N LYS A 307 43.77 -14.65 -2.64
CA LYS A 307 44.47 -15.02 -1.41
C LYS A 307 44.80 -13.82 -0.53
N ASP A 308 45.20 -12.69 -1.11
CA ASP A 308 45.42 -11.46 -0.34
C ASP A 308 44.12 -10.88 0.22
N PHE A 309 43.03 -10.99 -0.55
CA PHE A 309 41.69 -10.60 -0.10
C PHE A 309 41.31 -11.41 1.15
N PHE A 310 41.44 -12.74 1.09
CA PHE A 310 41.18 -13.64 2.21
C PHE A 310 42.06 -13.35 3.43
N LYS A 311 43.38 -13.18 3.25
CA LYS A 311 44.30 -12.81 4.34
C LYS A 311 43.90 -11.50 5.02
N LYS A 312 43.40 -10.52 4.25
CA LYS A 312 42.91 -9.25 4.81
C LYS A 312 41.63 -9.44 5.61
N ILE A 313 40.71 -10.31 5.19
CA ILE A 313 39.52 -10.66 5.99
C ILE A 313 39.95 -11.20 7.34
N ILE A 314 40.83 -12.20 7.37
CA ILE A 314 41.34 -12.78 8.62
C ILE A 314 41.95 -11.69 9.51
N LYS A 315 42.77 -10.82 8.93
CA LYS A 315 43.40 -9.72 9.67
C LYS A 315 42.39 -8.75 10.28
N ILE A 316 41.31 -8.44 9.57
CA ILE A 316 40.26 -7.52 10.04
C ILE A 316 39.41 -8.16 11.14
N LYS A 317 39.01 -9.42 10.95
CA LYS A 317 38.13 -10.16 11.86
C LYS A 317 38.86 -10.70 13.09
N GLY A 318 40.17 -10.93 12.97
CA GLY A 318 41.03 -11.39 14.06
C GLY A 318 40.51 -12.68 14.69
N LYS A 319 40.36 -12.69 16.02
CA LYS A 319 39.88 -13.84 16.79
C LYS A 319 38.43 -14.26 16.47
N ASN A 320 37.65 -13.40 15.81
CA ASN A 320 36.26 -13.69 15.45
C ASN A 320 36.14 -14.41 14.10
N PHE A 321 37.24 -14.75 13.44
CA PHE A 321 37.25 -15.50 12.19
C PHE A 321 37.51 -16.98 12.47
N ASP A 322 36.60 -17.84 12.03
CA ASP A 322 36.76 -19.29 12.14
C ASP A 322 37.56 -19.82 10.94
N SER A 323 38.88 -19.83 11.06
CA SER A 323 39.76 -20.33 10.01
C SER A 323 39.74 -21.86 9.81
N GLU A 324 39.09 -22.61 10.70
CA GLU A 324 38.93 -24.06 10.54
C GLU A 324 37.80 -24.38 9.56
N ILE A 325 36.71 -23.61 9.63
CA ILE A 325 35.54 -23.78 8.77
C ILE A 325 35.67 -22.94 7.49
N ASP A 326 36.01 -21.65 7.62
CA ASP A 326 36.04 -20.67 6.55
C ASP A 326 37.44 -20.54 5.92
N THR A 327 37.85 -21.58 5.19
CA THR A 327 39.19 -21.66 4.57
C THR A 327 39.28 -20.93 3.23
N PHE A 328 40.49 -20.53 2.81
CA PHE A 328 40.70 -19.92 1.48
C PHE A 328 40.18 -20.81 0.34
N PHE A 329 40.37 -22.14 0.47
CA PHE A 329 39.90 -23.11 -0.51
C PHE A 329 38.38 -23.03 -0.74
N GLN A 330 37.59 -22.64 0.28
CA GLN A 330 36.15 -22.41 0.10
C GLN A 330 35.87 -21.31 -0.91
N LEU A 331 36.64 -20.22 -0.90
CA LEU A 331 36.54 -19.17 -1.91
C LEU A 331 37.13 -19.65 -3.25
N ALA A 332 38.34 -20.22 -3.24
CA ALA A 332 39.06 -20.57 -4.45
C ALA A 332 38.26 -21.51 -5.37
N ARG A 333 37.59 -22.53 -4.80
CA ARG A 333 36.77 -23.49 -5.57
C ARG A 333 35.50 -22.91 -6.18
N ARG A 334 35.14 -21.67 -5.84
CA ARG A 334 33.96 -20.94 -6.32
C ARG A 334 34.29 -19.90 -7.40
N LEU A 335 35.58 -19.74 -7.73
CA LEU A 335 36.04 -18.83 -8.77
C LEU A 335 36.28 -19.60 -10.08
N ASP A 336 35.45 -19.34 -11.08
CA ASP A 336 35.60 -19.92 -12.43
C ASP A 336 36.79 -19.33 -13.18
N GLU A 337 37.01 -18.02 -13.01
CA GLU A 337 38.11 -17.31 -13.64
C GLU A 337 38.77 -16.35 -12.67
N VAL A 338 40.10 -16.34 -12.65
CA VAL A 338 40.89 -15.32 -11.96
C VAL A 338 41.78 -14.63 -12.97
N ILE A 339 41.66 -13.30 -13.05
CA ILE A 339 42.34 -12.47 -14.04
C ILE A 339 43.13 -11.40 -13.32
N HIS A 340 44.45 -11.42 -13.48
CA HIS A 340 45.33 -10.35 -13.05
C HIS A 340 45.51 -9.35 -14.19
N ILE A 341 45.11 -8.10 -13.96
CA ILE A 341 45.28 -6.99 -14.88
C ILE A 341 46.43 -6.11 -14.39
N THR A 342 47.36 -5.85 -15.30
CA THR A 342 48.42 -4.86 -15.14
C THR A 342 48.29 -3.79 -16.23
N GLN A 343 49.10 -2.75 -16.18
CA GLN A 343 49.14 -1.75 -17.26
C GLN A 343 49.60 -2.34 -18.61
N LYS A 344 50.30 -3.48 -18.60
CA LYS A 344 50.93 -4.07 -19.80
C LYS A 344 50.14 -5.24 -20.37
N GLU A 345 49.50 -6.02 -19.52
CA GLU A 345 48.88 -7.28 -19.93
C GLU A 345 47.80 -7.76 -18.94
N ASN A 346 46.95 -8.66 -19.43
CA ASN A 346 45.94 -9.37 -18.66
C ASN A 346 46.30 -10.87 -18.65
N ARG A 347 46.53 -11.43 -17.46
CA ARG A 347 46.88 -12.84 -17.29
C ARG A 347 45.74 -13.58 -16.61
N LYS A 348 45.30 -14.69 -17.20
CA LYS A 348 44.39 -15.63 -16.54
C LYS A 348 45.23 -16.58 -15.68
N LEU A 349 44.89 -16.70 -14.41
CA LEU A 349 45.60 -17.54 -13.45
C LEU A 349 44.88 -18.87 -13.26
N THR A 350 45.64 -19.89 -12.85
CA THR A 350 45.13 -21.23 -12.53
C THR A 350 45.38 -21.57 -11.08
N TYR A 351 44.44 -22.27 -10.44
CA TYR A 351 44.59 -22.65 -9.04
C TYR A 351 45.57 -23.83 -8.90
N ASP A 352 46.62 -23.62 -8.11
CA ASP A 352 47.58 -24.65 -7.71
C ASP A 352 47.23 -25.16 -6.30
N LYS A 353 46.85 -26.44 -6.23
CA LYS A 353 46.46 -27.10 -4.96
C LYS A 353 47.60 -27.23 -3.96
N LYS A 354 48.86 -27.32 -4.40
CA LYS A 354 50.02 -27.46 -3.51
C LYS A 354 50.37 -26.13 -2.85
N LEU A 355 50.25 -25.05 -3.62
CA LEU A 355 50.49 -23.69 -3.12
C LEU A 355 49.28 -23.09 -2.41
N ASP A 356 48.10 -23.70 -2.61
CA ASP A 356 46.80 -23.17 -2.19
C ASP A 356 46.65 -21.71 -2.67
N ASP A 357 46.90 -21.46 -3.96
CA ASP A 357 46.91 -20.13 -4.56
C ASP A 357 46.65 -20.16 -6.06
N PHE A 358 46.35 -19.01 -6.65
CA PHE A 358 46.26 -18.83 -8.10
C PHE A 358 47.61 -18.33 -8.66
N ILE A 359 48.16 -19.05 -9.64
CA ILE A 359 49.45 -18.76 -10.29
C ILE A 359 49.34 -18.57 -11.80
#